data_AF-U4QKI3-F1
#
_entry.id   AF-U4QKI3-F1
#
_cell.length_a   1.000
_cell.length_b   1.000
_cell.length_c   1.000
_cell.angle_alpha   90.00
_cell.angle_beta   90.00
_cell.angle_gamma   90.00
#
_symmetry.space_group_name_H-M   'P 1'
#
loop_
_entity.id
_entity.type
_entity.pdbx_description
1 polymer ?
#
loop_
_entity_poly.entity_id
_entity_poly.type
_entity_poly.pdbx_seq_one_letter_code
_entity_poly.pdbx_strand_id
1 'polypeptide(L)'
;MTKKALEILSKDSDGFFLMIEGSKIDWAAHANDPIGVISDIMAFDDAVKVALDFALSDGNTALIVAADHFTGGMSIGNLDKDYDIQHVSAFIEPLKKAKVTGEGLEKKLNSDRSNIIEVMEEFFGICDLTEDEIHAIATVKAGAVNEVVGPIISRRALLGWTSHGHTGNDVVLYMYHPRGYRYCGVIDNSDINKYMQDVLDINLTETTEKLFVNAYDAFTAIGASLKVDSKDPENPILIVNNGKKEMKFPVNKDIAIINGKEIQLPGVVVYTGEFDEFDISKWYVSQEAIDLMK
;
A
#
# COMPACT_ATOMS: atom_id res chain seq x y z
N MET A 1 -12.79 2.79 -10.39
CA MET A 1 -11.47 3.20 -10.93
C MET A 1 -10.87 2.10 -11.80
N THR A 2 -10.81 0.86 -11.31
CA THR A 2 -10.33 -0.34 -12.03
C THR A 2 -10.79 -0.42 -13.49
N LYS A 3 -12.10 -0.39 -13.73
CA LYS A 3 -12.66 -0.43 -15.10
C LYS A 3 -12.03 0.62 -16.02
N LYS A 4 -11.87 1.85 -15.52
CA LYS A 4 -11.36 2.95 -16.33
C LYS A 4 -9.87 2.81 -16.63
N ALA A 5 -9.09 2.32 -15.66
CA ALA A 5 -7.68 2.02 -15.87
C ALA A 5 -7.52 0.95 -16.95
N LEU A 6 -8.28 -0.15 -16.88
CA LEU A 6 -8.28 -1.21 -17.88
C LEU A 6 -8.68 -0.70 -19.27
N GLU A 7 -9.72 0.13 -19.40
CA GLU A 7 -10.13 0.75 -20.67
C GLU A 7 -9.02 1.59 -21.34
N ILE A 8 -8.09 2.14 -20.56
CA ILE A 8 -7.00 2.99 -21.06
C ILE A 8 -5.77 2.13 -21.35
N LEU A 9 -5.33 1.34 -20.37
CA LEU A 9 -4.08 0.58 -20.43
C LEU A 9 -4.14 -0.56 -21.44
N SER A 10 -5.30 -1.19 -21.64
CA SER A 10 -5.46 -2.28 -22.62
C SER A 10 -5.32 -1.84 -24.08
N LYS A 11 -5.15 -0.55 -24.36
CA LYS A 11 -4.93 -0.03 -25.71
C LYS A 11 -3.48 -0.12 -26.15
N ASP A 12 -2.55 -0.28 -25.21
CA ASP A 12 -1.14 -0.42 -25.54
C ASP A 12 -0.89 -1.82 -26.12
N SER A 13 -0.25 -1.88 -27.28
CA SER A 13 0.04 -3.15 -27.96
C SER A 13 1.11 -3.98 -27.24
N ASP A 14 1.94 -3.33 -26.43
CA ASP A 14 3.00 -3.98 -25.66
C ASP A 14 2.47 -4.56 -24.33
N GLY A 15 1.20 -4.31 -24.01
CA GLY A 15 0.53 -4.77 -22.80
C GLY A 15 0.56 -3.75 -21.67
N PHE A 16 0.28 -4.20 -20.45
CA PHE A 16 0.23 -3.32 -19.28
C PHE A 16 0.57 -4.05 -17.98
N PHE A 17 1.03 -3.27 -17.00
CA PHE A 17 1.03 -3.62 -15.59
C PHE A 17 0.07 -2.68 -14.86
N LEU A 18 -0.80 -3.24 -14.02
CA LEU A 18 -1.76 -2.47 -13.23
C LEU A 18 -1.82 -3.02 -11.80
N MET A 19 -1.49 -2.17 -10.83
CA MET A 19 -1.69 -2.43 -9.41
C MET A 19 -2.96 -1.71 -8.94
N ILE A 20 -3.81 -2.43 -8.22
CA ILE A 20 -5.06 -1.92 -7.64
C ILE A 20 -5.05 -2.24 -6.15
N GLU A 21 -5.22 -1.23 -5.32
CA GLU A 21 -5.14 -1.34 -3.88
C GLU A 21 -6.49 -1.03 -3.21
N GLY A 22 -6.95 -1.93 -2.34
CA GLY A 22 -8.04 -1.70 -1.39
C GLY A 22 -7.50 -1.15 -0.07
N SER A 23 -6.94 0.06 -0.09
CA SER A 23 -6.06 0.57 0.98
C SER A 23 -6.72 0.72 2.36
N LYS A 24 -8.03 0.98 2.41
CA LYS A 24 -8.72 1.28 3.68
C LYS A 24 -9.05 0.05 4.54
N ILE A 25 -8.91 -1.17 4.01
CA ILE A 25 -9.09 -2.40 4.81
C ILE A 25 -8.12 -2.37 6.00
N ASP A 26 -6.87 -2.00 5.75
CA ASP A 26 -5.83 -1.88 6.76
C ASP A 26 -6.16 -0.77 7.79
N TRP A 27 -6.58 0.41 7.32
CA TRP A 27 -6.91 1.54 8.21
C TRP A 27 -8.11 1.22 9.11
N ALA A 28 -9.13 0.56 8.59
CA ALA A 28 -10.27 0.12 9.37
C ALA A 28 -9.88 -0.94 10.41
N ALA A 29 -8.97 -1.85 10.04
CA ALA A 29 -8.44 -2.85 10.95
C ALA A 29 -7.55 -2.23 12.05
N HIS A 30 -6.76 -1.20 11.75
CA HIS A 30 -6.03 -0.41 12.76
C HIS A 30 -6.97 0.22 13.79
N ALA A 31 -8.17 0.62 13.36
CA ALA A 31 -9.21 1.16 14.24
C ALA A 31 -10.06 0.08 14.93
N ASN A 32 -9.80 -1.22 14.66
CA ASN A 32 -10.66 -2.33 15.11
C ASN A 32 -12.14 -2.12 14.73
N ASP A 33 -12.38 -1.54 13.53
CA ASP A 33 -13.71 -1.25 13.00
C ASP A 33 -14.13 -2.34 12.00
N PRO A 34 -14.90 -3.36 12.44
CA PRO A 34 -15.31 -4.45 11.56
C PRO A 34 -16.24 -3.99 10.45
N ILE A 35 -16.99 -2.89 10.64
CA ILE A 35 -17.88 -2.36 9.59
C ILE A 35 -17.04 -1.67 8.52
N GLY A 36 -16.00 -0.94 8.90
CA GLY A 36 -14.99 -0.42 7.97
C GLY A 36 -14.33 -1.54 7.17
N VAL A 37 -13.81 -2.56 7.86
CA VAL A 37 -13.14 -3.72 7.21
C VAL A 37 -14.05 -4.42 6.21
N ILE A 38 -15.29 -4.75 6.60
CA ILE A 38 -16.26 -5.40 5.71
C ILE A 38 -16.59 -4.52 4.51
N SER A 39 -16.84 -3.23 4.73
CA SER A 39 -17.21 -2.30 3.67
C SER A 39 -16.10 -2.17 2.61
N ASP A 40 -14.84 -2.05 3.04
CA ASP A 40 -13.71 -1.93 2.12
C ASP A 40 -13.32 -3.27 1.48
N ILE A 41 -13.49 -4.41 2.17
CA ILE A 41 -13.36 -5.74 1.53
C ILE A 41 -14.39 -5.90 0.41
N MET A 42 -15.66 -5.50 0.63
CA MET A 42 -16.69 -5.57 -0.41
C MET A 42 -16.36 -4.67 -1.60
N ALA A 43 -15.87 -3.46 -1.35
CA ALA A 43 -15.42 -2.55 -2.42
C ALA A 43 -14.22 -3.12 -3.19
N PHE A 44 -13.29 -3.80 -2.50
CA PHE A 44 -12.16 -4.49 -3.13
C PHE A 44 -12.62 -5.72 -3.93
N ASP A 45 -13.59 -6.50 -3.43
CA ASP A 45 -14.18 -7.63 -4.15
C ASP A 45 -14.85 -7.19 -5.47
N ASP A 46 -15.57 -6.07 -5.46
CA ASP A 46 -16.12 -5.47 -6.69
C ASP A 46 -15.01 -5.10 -7.70
N ALA A 47 -13.88 -4.58 -7.21
CA ALA A 47 -12.72 -4.27 -8.05
C ALA A 47 -12.05 -5.53 -8.61
N VAL A 48 -11.88 -6.57 -7.78
CA VAL A 48 -11.36 -7.89 -8.18
C VAL A 48 -12.27 -8.51 -9.22
N LYS A 49 -13.59 -8.45 -9.05
CA LYS A 49 -14.56 -8.94 -10.03
C LYS A 49 -14.37 -8.29 -11.39
N VAL A 50 -14.23 -6.96 -11.44
CA VAL A 50 -13.99 -6.23 -12.70
C VAL A 50 -12.67 -6.68 -13.35
N ALA A 51 -11.61 -6.84 -12.57
CA ALA A 51 -10.31 -7.29 -13.08
C ALA A 51 -10.36 -8.74 -13.58
N LEU A 52 -11.04 -9.63 -12.86
CA LEU A 52 -11.20 -11.03 -13.23
C LEU A 52 -12.06 -11.18 -14.49
N ASP A 53 -13.19 -10.49 -14.58
CA ASP A 53 -14.05 -10.50 -15.76
C ASP A 53 -13.28 -10.00 -17.00
N PHE A 54 -12.45 -8.96 -16.86
CA PHE A 54 -11.55 -8.50 -17.91
C PHE A 54 -10.54 -9.59 -18.29
N ALA A 55 -9.85 -10.19 -17.32
CA ALA A 55 -8.80 -11.16 -17.58
C ALA A 55 -9.33 -12.46 -18.22
N LEU A 56 -10.55 -12.88 -17.87
CA LEU A 56 -11.26 -13.99 -18.50
C LEU A 56 -11.65 -13.66 -19.95
N SER A 57 -12.09 -12.43 -20.22
CA SER A 57 -12.48 -12.00 -21.57
C SER A 57 -11.28 -11.78 -22.49
N ASP A 58 -10.18 -11.26 -21.97
CA ASP A 58 -8.97 -10.94 -22.72
C ASP A 58 -8.18 -12.19 -23.09
N GLY A 59 -8.13 -13.19 -22.20
CA GLY A 59 -7.46 -14.46 -22.44
C GLY A 59 -5.93 -14.39 -22.49
N ASN A 60 -5.32 -13.21 -22.33
CA ASN A 60 -3.87 -13.00 -22.25
C ASN A 60 -3.43 -12.31 -20.95
N THR A 61 -4.38 -11.96 -20.08
CA THR A 61 -4.12 -11.25 -18.82
C THR A 61 -4.05 -12.21 -17.63
N ALA A 62 -2.98 -12.14 -16.85
CA ALA A 62 -2.90 -12.78 -15.53
C ALA A 62 -3.41 -11.82 -14.44
N LEU A 63 -4.01 -12.38 -13.38
CA LEU A 63 -4.47 -11.63 -12.22
C LEU A 63 -3.90 -12.25 -10.94
N ILE A 64 -3.37 -11.40 -10.07
CA ILE A 64 -2.86 -11.74 -8.74
C ILE A 64 -3.66 -10.91 -7.73
N VAL A 65 -4.20 -11.57 -6.71
CA VAL A 65 -4.87 -10.93 -5.58
C VAL A 65 -4.21 -11.44 -4.32
N ALA A 66 -3.60 -10.54 -3.56
CA ALA A 66 -2.89 -10.85 -2.32
C ALA A 66 -3.10 -9.71 -1.33
N ALA A 67 -2.84 -10.00 -0.05
CA ALA A 67 -2.61 -8.96 0.95
C ALA A 67 -1.10 -8.79 1.17
N ASP A 68 -0.69 -7.61 1.60
CA ASP A 68 0.67 -7.30 2.03
C ASP A 68 0.95 -7.79 3.45
N HIS A 69 -0.04 -7.70 4.35
CA HIS A 69 0.00 -8.24 5.71
C HIS A 69 -1.41 -8.41 6.33
N PHE A 70 -1.47 -9.01 7.52
CA PHE A 70 -2.65 -8.96 8.39
C PHE A 70 -2.55 -7.78 9.37
N THR A 71 -3.69 -7.18 9.70
CA THR A 71 -3.77 -6.02 10.62
C THR A 71 -4.82 -6.25 11.71
N GLY A 72 -4.55 -5.74 12.91
CA GLY A 72 -5.46 -5.75 14.07
C GLY A 72 -5.59 -7.09 14.80
N GLY A 73 -5.25 -8.20 14.14
CA GLY A 73 -5.39 -9.54 14.69
C GLY A 73 -6.85 -9.92 14.95
N MET A 74 -7.73 -9.58 14.00
CA MET A 74 -9.17 -9.84 14.09
C MET A 74 -9.46 -11.33 14.25
N SER A 75 -10.34 -11.69 15.18
CA SER A 75 -10.83 -13.06 15.36
C SER A 75 -12.36 -13.11 15.38
N ILE A 76 -12.92 -14.19 14.83
CA ILE A 76 -14.34 -14.54 15.01
C ILE A 76 -14.41 -15.45 16.23
N GLY A 77 -14.96 -14.92 17.32
CA GLY A 77 -14.93 -15.54 18.63
C GLY A 77 -14.39 -14.58 19.67
N ASN A 78 -14.93 -14.68 20.89
CA ASN A 78 -14.53 -13.89 22.04
C ASN A 78 -14.17 -14.82 23.24
N LEU A 79 -14.07 -14.24 24.43
CA LEU A 79 -13.65 -14.95 25.65
C LEU A 79 -14.76 -15.77 26.33
N ASP A 80 -15.96 -15.82 25.74
CA ASP A 80 -17.10 -16.49 26.35
C ASP A 80 -17.02 -18.02 26.22
N LYS A 81 -17.59 -18.72 27.20
CA LYS A 81 -17.50 -20.19 27.31
C LYS A 81 -18.61 -20.94 26.58
N ASP A 82 -19.60 -20.23 26.06
CA ASP A 82 -20.79 -20.79 25.39
C ASP A 82 -20.58 -20.97 23.87
N TYR A 83 -19.32 -21.07 23.44
CA TYR A 83 -18.94 -21.13 22.03
C TYR A 83 -19.51 -22.34 21.28
N ASP A 84 -19.84 -23.42 21.99
CA ASP A 84 -20.35 -24.68 21.44
C ASP A 84 -21.83 -24.61 21.04
N ILE A 85 -22.56 -23.62 21.55
CA ILE A 85 -23.99 -23.39 21.25
C ILE A 85 -24.24 -22.10 20.45
N GLN A 86 -23.19 -21.36 20.10
CA GLN A 86 -23.31 -20.07 19.43
C GLN A 86 -23.66 -20.23 17.94
N HIS A 87 -24.80 -19.69 17.53
CA HIS A 87 -25.18 -19.66 16.12
C HIS A 87 -24.43 -18.55 15.35
N VAL A 88 -24.13 -18.81 14.06
CA VAL A 88 -23.44 -17.85 13.17
C VAL A 88 -24.13 -16.47 13.13
N SER A 89 -25.46 -16.45 13.31
CA SER A 89 -26.25 -15.22 13.36
C SER A 89 -25.82 -14.27 14.46
N ALA A 90 -25.27 -14.75 15.57
CA ALA A 90 -24.81 -13.87 16.64
C ALA A 90 -23.60 -13.02 16.26
N PHE A 91 -22.76 -13.51 15.33
CA PHE A 91 -21.63 -12.76 14.81
C PHE A 91 -22.07 -11.76 13.73
N ILE A 92 -23.10 -12.12 12.94
CA ILE A 92 -23.46 -11.40 11.72
C ILE A 92 -24.58 -10.37 11.96
N GLU A 93 -25.61 -10.71 12.75
CA GLU A 93 -26.79 -9.86 12.90
C GLU A 93 -26.49 -8.49 13.55
N PRO A 94 -25.58 -8.37 14.54
CA PRO A 94 -25.15 -7.05 15.03
C PRO A 94 -24.50 -6.21 13.92
N LEU A 95 -23.67 -6.83 13.07
CA LEU A 95 -22.97 -6.16 11.98
C LEU A 95 -23.95 -5.67 10.90
N LYS A 96 -24.95 -6.48 10.55
CA LYS A 96 -25.97 -6.16 9.54
C LYS A 96 -26.85 -4.96 9.91
N LYS A 97 -26.92 -4.58 11.18
CA LYS A 97 -27.65 -3.38 11.61
C LYS A 97 -26.90 -2.10 11.31
N ALA A 98 -25.58 -2.16 11.15
CA ALA A 98 -24.77 -1.00 10.82
C ALA A 98 -25.08 -0.51 9.39
N LYS A 99 -25.39 0.78 9.26
CA LYS A 99 -25.70 1.45 7.98
C LYS A 99 -24.55 2.33 7.49
N VAL A 100 -23.58 2.62 8.35
CA VAL A 100 -22.40 3.45 8.08
C VAL A 100 -21.20 2.90 8.86
N THR A 101 -19.98 3.17 8.39
CA THR A 101 -18.73 2.90 9.13
C THR A 101 -18.59 3.84 10.33
N GLY A 102 -17.61 3.63 11.20
CA GLY A 102 -17.32 4.57 12.30
C GLY A 102 -17.00 5.99 11.82
N GLU A 103 -16.25 6.14 10.73
CA GLU A 103 -16.01 7.43 10.06
C GLU A 103 -17.33 8.06 9.55
N GLY A 104 -18.24 7.23 9.05
CA GLY A 104 -19.55 7.67 8.58
C GLY A 104 -20.46 8.11 9.72
N LEU A 105 -20.43 7.40 10.85
CA LEU A 105 -21.16 7.75 12.07
C LEU A 105 -20.70 9.10 12.63
N GLU A 106 -19.40 9.39 12.62
CA GLU A 106 -18.87 10.66 13.10
C GLU A 106 -19.50 11.86 12.38
N LYS A 107 -19.75 11.73 11.08
CA LYS A 107 -20.40 12.78 10.27
C LYS A 107 -21.89 12.97 10.61
N LYS A 108 -22.49 12.08 11.39
CA LYS A 108 -23.88 12.15 11.88
C LYS A 108 -23.99 12.71 13.29
N LEU A 109 -22.89 12.76 14.03
CA LEU A 109 -22.86 13.35 15.36
C LEU A 109 -22.92 14.89 15.26
N ASN A 110 -23.64 15.51 16.20
CA ASN A 110 -23.56 16.94 16.43
C ASN A 110 -22.13 17.32 16.86
N SER A 111 -21.75 18.58 16.66
CA SER A 111 -20.43 19.08 17.08
C SER A 111 -20.17 18.95 18.59
N ASP A 112 -21.24 18.99 19.39
CA ASP A 112 -21.20 18.77 20.85
C ASP A 112 -21.48 17.31 21.25
N ARG A 113 -21.73 16.43 20.26
CA ARG A 113 -22.10 15.02 20.42
C ARG A 113 -23.30 14.79 21.35
N SER A 114 -24.23 15.74 21.40
CA SER A 114 -25.47 15.63 22.19
C SER A 114 -26.41 14.51 21.73
N ASN A 115 -26.25 14.01 20.51
CA ASN A 115 -27.12 13.03 19.86
C ASN A 115 -26.50 11.62 19.76
N ILE A 116 -25.52 11.26 20.60
CA ILE A 116 -24.84 9.94 20.55
C ILE A 116 -25.83 8.76 20.54
N ILE A 117 -26.79 8.76 21.48
CA ILE A 117 -27.74 7.64 21.63
C ILE A 117 -28.61 7.50 20.38
N GLU A 118 -29.19 8.60 19.91
CA GLU A 118 -30.03 8.64 18.70
C GLU A 118 -29.29 8.11 17.48
N VAL A 119 -28.04 8.56 17.28
CA VAL A 119 -27.22 8.18 16.13
C VAL A 119 -26.79 6.71 16.20
N MET A 120 -26.41 6.21 17.38
CA MET A 120 -26.03 4.80 17.56
C MET A 120 -27.23 3.87 17.39
N GLU A 121 -28.41 4.27 17.86
CA GLU A 121 -29.65 3.54 17.63
C GLU A 121 -30.03 3.53 16.14
N GLU A 122 -30.05 4.69 15.48
CA GLU A 122 -30.48 4.81 14.09
C GLU A 122 -29.55 4.08 13.12
N PHE A 123 -28.24 4.25 13.29
CA PHE A 123 -27.25 3.82 12.31
C PHE A 123 -26.58 2.49 12.65
N PHE A 124 -26.51 2.10 13.92
CA PHE A 124 -25.90 0.84 14.35
C PHE A 124 -26.91 -0.14 14.99
N GLY A 125 -28.14 0.30 15.26
CA GLY A 125 -29.16 -0.52 15.92
C GLY A 125 -28.78 -0.88 17.36
N ILE A 126 -27.97 -0.04 18.01
CA ILE A 126 -27.47 -0.21 19.37
C ILE A 126 -28.29 0.68 20.30
N CYS A 127 -29.23 0.07 21.03
CA CYS A 127 -30.13 0.75 21.97
C CYS A 127 -29.69 0.59 23.44
N ASP A 128 -28.57 -0.10 23.68
CA ASP A 128 -28.10 -0.55 24.99
C ASP A 128 -26.69 -0.03 25.32
N LEU A 129 -26.35 1.18 24.86
CA LEU A 129 -25.06 1.80 25.20
C LEU A 129 -24.89 1.92 26.72
N THR A 130 -23.71 1.56 27.21
CA THR A 130 -23.34 1.81 28.61
C THR A 130 -22.91 3.26 28.82
N GLU A 131 -22.88 3.73 30.07
CA GLU A 131 -22.36 5.06 30.41
C GLU A 131 -20.90 5.23 29.95
N ASP A 132 -20.08 4.17 30.07
CA ASP A 132 -18.69 4.16 29.60
C ASP A 132 -18.60 4.27 28.07
N GLU A 133 -19.48 3.57 27.34
CA GLU A 133 -19.53 3.66 25.87
C GLU A 133 -19.94 5.06 25.41
N ILE A 134 -20.95 5.66 26.05
CA ILE A 134 -21.37 7.05 25.78
C ILE A 134 -20.22 8.01 26.08
N HIS A 135 -19.55 7.86 27.22
CA HIS A 135 -18.44 8.73 27.62
C HIS A 135 -17.25 8.60 26.65
N ALA A 136 -16.92 7.39 26.21
CA ALA A 136 -15.84 7.15 25.24
C ALA A 136 -16.14 7.84 23.90
N ILE A 137 -17.37 7.70 23.38
CA ILE A 137 -17.79 8.39 22.15
C ILE A 137 -17.83 9.90 22.36
N ALA A 138 -18.23 10.40 23.53
CA ALA A 138 -18.28 11.84 23.81
C ALA A 138 -16.89 12.49 23.85
N THR A 139 -15.87 11.77 24.29
CA THR A 139 -14.54 12.33 24.60
C THR A 139 -13.44 12.01 23.57
N VAL A 140 -13.64 11.01 22.70
CA VAL A 140 -12.64 10.65 21.68
C VAL A 140 -12.32 11.82 20.75
N LYS A 141 -11.07 11.92 20.29
CA LYS A 141 -10.65 12.98 19.37
C LYS A 141 -11.49 12.94 18.07
N ALA A 142 -11.79 14.12 17.51
CA ALA A 142 -12.39 14.19 16.18
C ALA A 142 -11.50 13.50 15.13
N GLY A 143 -12.10 12.70 14.26
CA GLY A 143 -11.43 11.84 13.28
C GLY A 143 -11.05 10.45 13.80
N ALA A 144 -11.34 10.13 15.06
CA ALA A 144 -11.01 8.83 15.68
C ALA A 144 -12.24 8.12 16.27
N VAL A 145 -13.46 8.51 15.89
CA VAL A 145 -14.70 7.91 16.43
C VAL A 145 -14.80 6.42 16.09
N ASN A 146 -14.28 6.01 14.93
CA ASN A 146 -14.19 4.60 14.52
C ASN A 146 -13.36 3.74 15.48
N GLU A 147 -12.30 4.30 16.11
CA GLU A 147 -11.47 3.58 17.09
C GLU A 147 -12.25 3.20 18.38
N VAL A 148 -13.36 3.87 18.65
CA VAL A 148 -14.24 3.59 19.80
C VAL A 148 -15.47 2.78 19.38
N VAL A 149 -16.13 3.18 18.30
CA VAL A 149 -17.36 2.54 17.83
C VAL A 149 -17.09 1.15 17.26
N GLY A 150 -15.95 0.94 16.61
CA GLY A 150 -15.50 -0.36 16.10
C GLY A 150 -15.47 -1.44 17.20
N PRO A 151 -14.76 -1.22 18.33
CA PRO A 151 -14.80 -2.12 19.48
C PRO A 151 -16.19 -2.31 20.09
N ILE A 152 -17.04 -1.27 20.13
CA ILE A 152 -18.41 -1.34 20.65
C ILE A 152 -19.26 -2.34 19.86
N ILE A 153 -19.22 -2.27 18.53
CA ILE A 153 -19.95 -3.21 17.68
C ILE A 153 -19.26 -4.58 17.64
N SER A 154 -17.92 -4.63 17.69
CA SER A 154 -17.15 -5.88 17.74
C SER A 154 -17.55 -6.75 18.92
N ARG A 155 -17.69 -6.17 20.13
CA ARG A 155 -18.14 -6.91 21.32
C ARG A 155 -19.53 -7.50 21.12
N ARG A 156 -20.46 -6.74 20.56
CA ARG A 156 -21.83 -7.21 20.27
C ARG A 156 -21.85 -8.30 19.20
N ALA A 157 -20.91 -8.27 18.27
CA ALA A 157 -20.70 -9.25 17.20
C ALA A 157 -19.75 -10.40 17.58
N LEU A 158 -19.33 -10.51 18.85
CA LEU A 158 -18.40 -11.52 19.34
C LEU A 158 -17.08 -11.58 18.52
N LEU A 159 -16.58 -10.42 18.10
CA LEU A 159 -15.30 -10.25 17.40
C LEU A 159 -14.21 -9.81 18.36
N GLY A 160 -13.05 -10.44 18.25
CA GLY A 160 -11.84 -10.10 18.99
C GLY A 160 -10.81 -9.36 18.15
N TRP A 161 -9.94 -8.61 18.81
CA TRP A 161 -8.80 -7.90 18.24
C TRP A 161 -7.64 -7.99 19.22
N THR A 162 -6.41 -8.09 18.72
CA THR A 162 -5.21 -8.26 19.57
C THR A 162 -4.24 -7.10 19.50
N SER A 163 -4.37 -6.23 18.50
CA SER A 163 -3.45 -5.12 18.25
C SER A 163 -4.15 -3.98 17.54
N HIS A 164 -3.53 -2.79 17.56
CA HIS A 164 -3.81 -1.69 16.63
C HIS A 164 -2.73 -1.59 15.55
N GLY A 165 -1.97 -2.66 15.32
CA GLY A 165 -0.86 -2.72 14.37
C GLY A 165 -0.94 -3.97 13.50
N HIS A 166 0.12 -4.23 12.76
CA HIS A 166 0.21 -5.41 11.89
C HIS A 166 0.49 -6.69 12.70
N THR A 167 0.19 -7.83 12.10
CA THR A 167 0.41 -9.16 12.66
C THR A 167 1.08 -10.06 11.63
N GLY A 168 1.92 -11.00 12.08
CA GLY A 168 2.76 -11.84 11.21
C GLY A 168 2.09 -13.11 10.70
N ASN A 169 0.77 -13.10 10.50
CA ASN A 169 0.05 -14.24 9.95
C ASN A 169 0.31 -14.40 8.44
N ASP A 170 0.34 -15.64 7.96
CA ASP A 170 0.34 -15.93 6.52
C ASP A 170 -0.92 -15.32 5.87
N VAL A 171 -0.72 -14.65 4.74
CA VAL A 171 -1.79 -14.04 3.93
C VAL A 171 -2.26 -14.96 2.82
N VAL A 172 -3.50 -14.76 2.36
CA VAL A 172 -4.06 -15.56 1.27
C VAL A 172 -3.62 -15.00 -0.08
N LEU A 173 -3.26 -15.91 -0.99
CA LEU A 173 -2.92 -15.62 -2.38
C LEU A 173 -3.94 -16.26 -3.32
N TYR A 174 -4.55 -15.45 -4.17
CA TYR A 174 -5.38 -15.90 -5.29
C TYR A 174 -4.72 -15.52 -6.60
N MET A 175 -4.68 -16.47 -7.54
CA MET A 175 -4.08 -16.25 -8.85
C MET A 175 -4.95 -16.83 -9.95
N TYR A 176 -5.08 -16.07 -11.02
CA TYR A 176 -5.62 -16.49 -12.31
C TYR A 176 -4.57 -16.27 -13.39
N HIS A 177 -4.43 -17.25 -14.27
CA HIS A 177 -3.63 -17.15 -15.48
C HIS A 177 -4.36 -17.91 -16.59
N PRO A 178 -4.46 -17.38 -17.82
CA PRO A 178 -5.27 -17.98 -18.89
C PRO A 178 -4.80 -19.40 -19.28
N ARG A 179 -3.51 -19.68 -19.08
CA ARG A 179 -2.89 -20.99 -19.33
C ARG A 179 -2.77 -21.89 -18.09
N GLY A 180 -3.29 -21.46 -16.94
CA GLY A 180 -3.20 -22.21 -15.68
C GLY A 180 -1.82 -22.21 -15.00
N TYR A 181 -0.86 -21.41 -15.49
CA TYR A 181 0.42 -21.18 -14.81
C TYR A 181 0.19 -20.34 -13.56
N ARG A 182 0.26 -20.95 -12.37
CA ARG A 182 0.01 -20.28 -11.09
C ARG A 182 0.87 -20.90 -10.00
N TYR A 183 1.30 -20.09 -9.06
CA TYR A 183 1.91 -20.59 -7.84
C TYR A 183 0.83 -21.09 -6.88
N CYS A 184 1.17 -22.10 -6.08
CA CYS A 184 0.27 -22.70 -5.10
C CYS A 184 1.06 -23.25 -3.91
N GLY A 185 0.37 -23.46 -2.78
CA GLY A 185 1.00 -23.83 -1.52
C GLY A 185 1.47 -22.62 -0.71
N VAL A 186 2.45 -22.83 0.15
CA VAL A 186 3.09 -21.77 0.94
C VAL A 186 4.28 -21.25 0.15
N ILE A 187 4.26 -19.97 -0.21
CA ILE A 187 5.32 -19.29 -0.94
C ILE A 187 5.71 -18.01 -0.19
N ASP A 188 6.91 -17.49 -0.48
CA ASP A 188 7.32 -16.20 0.04
C ASP A 188 6.73 -15.06 -0.80
N ASN A 189 6.49 -13.88 -0.21
CA ASN A 189 5.96 -12.76 -0.97
C ASN A 189 6.91 -12.31 -2.11
N SER A 190 8.21 -12.54 -1.97
CA SER A 190 9.21 -12.28 -3.01
C SER A 190 9.05 -13.19 -4.23
N ASP A 191 8.38 -14.35 -4.09
CA ASP A 191 8.08 -15.23 -5.20
C ASP A 191 7.01 -14.63 -6.12
N ILE A 192 6.11 -13.77 -5.61
CA ILE A 192 5.14 -13.04 -6.44
C ILE A 192 5.86 -12.17 -7.47
N ASN A 193 6.97 -11.52 -7.08
CA ASN A 193 7.81 -10.74 -8.00
C ASN A 193 8.47 -11.61 -9.08
N LYS A 194 8.90 -12.83 -8.74
CA LYS A 194 9.47 -13.78 -9.72
C LYS A 194 8.40 -14.19 -10.74
N TYR A 195 7.20 -14.51 -10.27
CA TYR A 195 6.07 -14.82 -11.14
C TYR A 195 5.73 -13.66 -12.07
N MET A 196 5.68 -12.41 -11.57
CA MET A 196 5.41 -11.24 -12.40
C MET A 196 6.47 -11.03 -13.48
N GLN A 197 7.75 -11.23 -13.15
CA GLN A 197 8.86 -11.21 -14.13
C GLN A 197 8.67 -12.26 -15.23
N ASP A 198 8.32 -13.49 -14.86
CA ASP A 198 8.08 -14.57 -15.83
C ASP A 198 6.88 -14.27 -16.76
N VAL A 199 5.79 -13.71 -16.21
CA VAL A 199 4.57 -13.39 -16.97
C VAL A 199 4.80 -12.22 -17.94
N LEU A 200 5.56 -11.21 -17.50
CA LEU A 200 5.83 -10.01 -18.29
C LEU A 200 7.06 -10.15 -19.20
N ASP A 201 7.80 -11.26 -19.11
CA ASP A 201 9.08 -11.48 -19.81
C ASP A 201 10.09 -10.34 -19.55
N ILE A 202 10.22 -9.95 -18.28
CA ILE A 202 11.14 -8.89 -17.85
C ILE A 202 12.14 -9.40 -16.82
N ASN A 203 13.32 -8.78 -16.78
CA ASN A 203 14.35 -9.03 -15.79
C ASN A 203 14.60 -7.77 -14.94
N LEU A 204 14.05 -7.74 -13.74
CA LEU A 204 14.19 -6.60 -12.84
C LEU A 204 15.57 -6.53 -12.20
N THR A 205 16.27 -7.65 -12.03
CA THR A 205 17.66 -7.65 -11.55
C THR A 205 18.57 -6.95 -12.54
N GLU A 206 18.52 -7.33 -13.82
CA GLU A 206 19.28 -6.67 -14.89
C GLU A 206 18.88 -5.20 -15.03
N THR A 207 17.60 -4.90 -14.88
CA THR A 207 17.10 -3.50 -14.89
C THR A 207 17.71 -2.69 -13.75
N THR A 208 17.71 -3.23 -12.53
CA THR A 208 18.32 -2.59 -11.35
C THR A 208 19.81 -2.36 -11.54
N GLU A 209 20.53 -3.37 -12.05
CA GLU A 209 21.97 -3.27 -12.32
C GLU A 209 22.30 -2.19 -13.37
N LYS A 210 21.40 -1.95 -14.33
CA LYS A 210 21.56 -0.89 -15.34
C LYS A 210 21.17 0.49 -14.83
N LEU A 211 20.13 0.61 -14.00
CA LEU A 211 19.59 1.90 -13.58
C LEU A 211 20.22 2.45 -12.30
N PHE A 212 20.75 1.58 -11.44
CA PHE A 212 21.24 1.94 -10.12
C PHE A 212 22.66 1.41 -9.88
N VAL A 213 23.61 1.97 -10.63
CA VAL A 213 25.04 1.73 -10.46
C VAL A 213 25.57 2.65 -9.36
N ASN A 214 26.35 2.11 -8.42
CA ASN A 214 27.01 2.90 -7.39
C ASN A 214 27.91 3.97 -8.04
N ALA A 215 27.57 5.25 -7.84
CA ALA A 215 28.21 6.36 -8.53
C ALA A 215 29.68 6.52 -8.12
N TYR A 216 29.98 6.39 -6.82
CA TYR A 216 31.34 6.52 -6.31
C TYR A 216 32.26 5.47 -6.94
N ASP A 217 31.90 4.19 -6.84
CA ASP A 217 32.71 3.09 -7.37
C ASP A 217 32.89 3.21 -8.89
N ALA A 218 31.81 3.46 -9.63
CA ALA A 218 31.85 3.47 -11.09
C ALA A 218 32.61 4.67 -11.66
N PHE A 219 32.43 5.88 -11.10
CA PHE A 219 33.12 7.08 -11.60
C PHE A 219 34.59 7.12 -11.17
N THR A 220 34.93 6.67 -9.97
CA THR A 220 36.34 6.59 -9.54
C THR A 220 37.11 5.55 -10.35
N ALA A 221 36.48 4.43 -10.75
CA ALA A 221 37.09 3.42 -11.61
C ALA A 221 37.50 3.96 -12.99
N ILE A 222 36.84 5.01 -13.50
CA ILE A 222 37.22 5.69 -14.75
C ILE A 222 38.06 6.96 -14.51
N GLY A 223 38.58 7.14 -13.30
CA GLY A 223 39.47 8.25 -12.94
C GLY A 223 38.77 9.59 -12.71
N ALA A 224 37.45 9.60 -12.52
CA ALA A 224 36.72 10.82 -12.19
C ALA A 224 36.73 11.09 -10.67
N SER A 225 36.65 12.37 -10.33
CA SER A 225 36.48 12.87 -8.96
C SER A 225 35.01 13.26 -8.74
N LEU A 226 34.53 13.08 -7.51
CA LEU A 226 33.15 13.36 -7.13
C LEU A 226 33.11 14.32 -5.95
N LYS A 227 32.08 15.17 -5.91
CA LYS A 227 31.72 16.01 -4.76
C LYS A 227 30.20 16.23 -4.75
N VAL A 228 29.64 16.54 -3.59
CA VAL A 228 28.24 16.95 -3.50
C VAL A 228 28.17 18.47 -3.30
N ASP A 229 27.34 19.14 -4.07
CA ASP A 229 26.87 20.49 -3.79
C ASP A 229 25.58 20.39 -2.97
N SER A 230 25.70 20.68 -1.67
CA SER A 230 24.62 20.62 -0.68
C SER A 230 24.16 22.01 -0.21
N LYS A 231 24.39 23.05 -1.02
CA LYS A 231 23.90 24.41 -0.70
C LYS A 231 22.38 24.48 -0.54
N ASP A 232 21.67 23.62 -1.26
CA ASP A 232 20.26 23.33 -1.03
C ASP A 232 20.14 21.88 -0.54
N PRO A 233 20.00 21.66 0.79
CA PRO A 233 19.93 20.31 1.37
C PRO A 233 18.71 19.50 0.89
N GLU A 234 17.65 20.15 0.43
CA GLU A 234 16.47 19.47 -0.14
C GLU A 234 16.72 19.05 -1.58
N ASN A 235 17.68 19.68 -2.26
CA ASN A 235 18.02 19.42 -3.67
C ASN A 235 19.54 19.31 -3.88
N PRO A 236 20.23 18.38 -3.20
CA PRO A 236 21.66 18.18 -3.38
C PRO A 236 21.97 17.75 -4.81
N ILE A 237 23.17 18.11 -5.25
CA ILE A 237 23.65 17.82 -6.60
C ILE A 237 24.98 17.08 -6.52
N LEU A 238 25.04 15.87 -7.06
CA LEU A 238 26.30 15.16 -7.25
C LEU A 238 27.03 15.76 -8.46
N ILE A 239 28.26 16.20 -8.25
CA ILE A 239 29.12 16.77 -9.29
C ILE A 239 30.27 15.81 -9.53
N VAL A 240 30.45 15.41 -10.79
CA VAL A 240 31.48 14.47 -11.22
C VAL A 240 32.36 15.12 -12.27
N ASN A 241 33.68 15.00 -12.13
CA ASN A 241 34.65 15.65 -13.00
C ASN A 241 35.86 14.75 -13.31
N ASN A 242 36.17 14.55 -14.58
CA ASN A 242 37.32 13.75 -15.06
C ASN A 242 38.50 14.58 -15.61
N GLY A 243 38.53 15.88 -15.31
CA GLY A 243 39.49 16.86 -15.80
C GLY A 243 39.17 17.45 -17.18
N LYS A 244 38.36 16.78 -18.00
CA LYS A 244 37.91 17.25 -19.33
C LYS A 244 36.45 17.66 -19.36
N LYS A 245 35.63 17.01 -18.54
CA LYS A 245 34.17 17.10 -18.54
C LYS A 245 33.71 17.18 -17.09
N GLU A 246 32.78 18.11 -16.81
CA GLU A 246 32.03 18.17 -15.57
C GLU A 246 30.58 17.79 -15.88
N MET A 247 30.03 16.88 -15.08
CA MET A 247 28.62 16.49 -15.12
C MET A 247 28.00 16.74 -13.75
N LYS A 248 26.76 17.21 -13.73
CA LYS A 248 25.99 17.41 -12.50
C LYS A 248 24.73 16.56 -12.53
N PHE A 249 24.43 15.93 -11.41
CA PHE A 249 23.34 14.99 -11.23
C PHE A 249 22.49 15.45 -10.04
N PRO A 250 21.40 16.19 -10.29
CA PRO A 250 20.45 16.56 -9.24
C PRO A 250 19.78 15.30 -8.69
N VAL A 251 19.66 15.19 -7.36
CA VAL A 251 18.98 14.04 -6.73
C VAL A 251 17.51 13.99 -7.15
N ASN A 252 16.94 12.78 -7.22
CA ASN A 252 15.53 12.53 -7.54
C ASN A 252 15.11 13.10 -8.91
N LYS A 253 16.08 13.31 -9.80
CA LYS A 253 15.86 13.66 -11.21
C LYS A 253 16.50 12.62 -12.11
N ASP A 254 15.92 12.44 -13.28
CA ASP A 254 16.36 11.58 -14.37
C ASP A 254 17.16 12.37 -15.40
N ILE A 255 18.00 13.32 -14.95
CA ILE A 255 18.80 14.16 -15.84
C ILE A 255 20.27 14.24 -15.40
N ALA A 256 21.13 14.45 -16.39
CA ALA A 256 22.51 14.89 -16.22
C ALA A 256 22.68 16.28 -16.86
N ILE A 257 23.42 17.17 -16.20
CA ILE A 257 23.72 18.51 -16.73
C ILE A 257 25.17 18.55 -17.18
N ILE A 258 25.39 18.77 -18.48
CA ILE A 258 26.72 18.87 -19.09
C ILE A 258 26.83 20.21 -19.83
N ASN A 259 27.81 21.04 -19.49
CA ASN A 259 27.99 22.37 -20.08
C ASN A 259 26.71 23.25 -20.05
N GLY A 260 25.90 23.12 -18.99
CA GLY A 260 24.65 23.84 -18.82
C GLY A 260 23.46 23.30 -19.64
N LYS A 261 23.61 22.16 -20.32
CA LYS A 261 22.52 21.47 -21.04
C LYS A 261 22.09 20.22 -20.28
N GLU A 262 20.78 20.02 -20.20
CA GLU A 262 20.18 18.82 -19.63
C GLU A 262 20.17 17.67 -20.66
N ILE A 263 20.53 16.49 -20.19
CA ILE A 263 20.47 15.23 -20.90
C ILE A 263 19.59 14.29 -20.08
N GLN A 264 18.52 13.80 -20.70
CA GLN A 264 17.64 12.82 -20.10
C GLN A 264 18.38 11.49 -19.90
N LEU A 265 18.29 10.93 -18.70
CA LEU A 265 18.79 9.62 -18.32
C LEU A 265 17.64 8.60 -18.34
N PRO A 266 17.95 7.30 -18.49
CA PRO A 266 16.95 6.24 -18.47
C PRO A 266 16.41 5.93 -17.06
N GLY A 267 17.00 6.51 -16.02
CA GLY A 267 16.63 6.29 -14.63
C GLY A 267 16.95 7.50 -13.77
N VAL A 268 16.27 7.57 -12.62
CA VAL A 268 16.42 8.64 -11.63
C VAL A 268 17.76 8.51 -10.90
N VAL A 269 18.44 9.62 -10.67
CA VAL A 269 19.60 9.71 -9.77
C VAL A 269 19.09 9.57 -8.33
N VAL A 270 19.55 8.54 -7.62
CA VAL A 270 19.07 8.21 -6.28
C VAL A 270 20.16 8.42 -5.25
N TYR A 271 19.80 9.03 -4.13
CA TYR A 271 20.61 9.05 -2.91
C TYR A 271 19.89 8.26 -1.83
N THR A 272 20.60 7.33 -1.20
CA THR A 272 20.03 6.39 -0.19
C THR A 272 20.53 6.66 1.23
N GLY A 273 21.30 7.74 1.43
CA GLY A 273 21.80 8.11 2.74
C GLY A 273 20.90 9.09 3.48
N GLU A 274 21.33 9.44 4.69
CA GLU A 274 20.72 10.51 5.48
C GLU A 274 21.14 11.87 4.92
N PHE A 275 20.23 12.85 4.91
CA PHE A 275 20.39 14.16 4.25
C PHE A 275 21.23 15.17 5.06
N ASP A 276 21.92 14.70 6.09
CA ASP A 276 22.78 15.48 6.99
C ASP A 276 24.28 15.29 6.68
N GLU A 277 24.69 14.12 6.16
CA GLU A 277 26.11 13.81 5.86
C GLU A 277 26.45 13.79 4.36
N PHE A 278 25.45 13.61 3.47
CA PHE A 278 25.62 13.48 2.01
C PHE A 278 26.77 12.56 1.58
N ASP A 279 26.78 11.34 2.11
CA ASP A 279 27.78 10.33 1.81
C ASP A 279 27.81 9.99 0.31
N ILE A 280 28.90 10.34 -0.36
CA ILE A 280 29.06 10.15 -1.81
C ILE A 280 28.91 8.67 -2.20
N SER A 281 29.25 7.73 -1.31
CA SER A 281 29.13 6.29 -1.56
C SER A 281 27.68 5.80 -1.66
N LYS A 282 26.69 6.61 -1.25
CA LYS A 282 25.26 6.27 -1.26
C LYS A 282 24.49 6.83 -2.44
N TRP A 283 25.20 7.33 -3.45
CA TRP A 283 24.63 7.81 -4.71
C TRP A 283 24.61 6.73 -5.78
N TYR A 284 23.51 6.66 -6.52
CA TYR A 284 23.30 5.72 -7.61
C TYR A 284 22.84 6.47 -8.86
N VAL A 285 23.41 6.08 -9.99
CA VAL A 285 23.10 6.63 -11.32
C VAL A 285 22.96 5.47 -12.32
N SER A 286 22.38 5.74 -13.49
CA SER A 286 22.32 4.74 -14.54
C SER A 286 23.69 4.44 -15.15
N GLN A 287 23.87 3.25 -15.72
CA GLN A 287 25.05 2.87 -16.49
C GLN A 287 25.31 3.86 -17.64
N GLU A 288 24.25 4.37 -18.26
CA GLU A 288 24.35 5.40 -19.30
C GLU A 288 24.98 6.70 -18.77
N ALA A 289 24.68 7.11 -17.52
CA ALA A 289 25.34 8.25 -16.90
C ALA A 289 26.86 8.05 -16.76
N ILE A 290 27.30 6.82 -16.46
CA ILE A 290 28.72 6.46 -16.42
C ILE A 290 29.33 6.53 -17.83
N ASP A 291 28.63 6.01 -18.83
CA ASP A 291 29.10 6.00 -20.22
C ASP A 291 29.19 7.40 -20.83
N LEU A 292 28.30 8.32 -20.44
CA LEU A 292 28.36 9.73 -20.82
C LEU A 292 29.62 10.44 -20.28
N MET A 293 30.25 9.94 -19.22
CA MET A 293 31.48 10.52 -18.65
C MET A 293 32.75 10.04 -19.34
N LYS A 294 32.72 8.85 -19.95
CA LYS A 294 33.82 8.33 -20.79
C LYS A 294 34.10 9.27 -21.98
#